data_AF-A0A2N0NJA8-F1
#
_entry.id   AF-A0A2N0NJA8-F1
#
_cell.length_a   1.000
_cell.length_b   1.000
_cell.length_c   1.000
_cell.angle_alpha   90.00
_cell.angle_beta   90.00
_cell.angle_gamma   90.00
#
_symmetry.space_group_name_H-M   'P 1'
#
loop_
_entity.id
_entity.type
_entity.pdbx_description
1 polymer ?
#
loop_
_entity_poly.entity_id
_entity_poly.type
_entity_poly.pdbx_seq_one_letter_code
_entity_poly.pdbx_strand_id
1 'polypeptide(L)'
;MDDWFRMKDLQEHLHNAIAWKHQKTKEAQKDHVSKTHVRWSELLRLPYFNPIRFLVIDPMHNLFLGLSHWIVKRIWIDKGKLLNPTLK
;
A
#
# COMPACT_ATOMS: atom_id res chain seq x y z
N MET A 1 13.05 15.75 -15.97
CA MET A 1 13.15 14.98 -14.71
C MET A 1 12.37 15.65 -13.58
N ASP A 2 11.42 16.55 -13.87
CA ASP A 2 10.84 17.43 -12.84
C ASP A 2 9.61 16.87 -12.12
N ASP A 3 9.19 15.64 -12.44
CA ASP A 3 7.94 15.07 -11.93
C ASP A 3 8.08 13.67 -11.33
N TRP A 4 9.31 13.29 -10.97
CA TRP A 4 9.55 11.93 -10.46
C TRP A 4 8.94 11.70 -9.07
N PHE A 5 8.74 12.77 -8.29
CA PHE A 5 8.16 12.69 -6.95
C PHE A 5 7.12 13.78 -6.72
N ARG A 6 5.86 13.43 -6.97
CA ARG A 6 4.71 14.25 -6.59
C ARG A 6 4.23 13.85 -5.20
N MET A 7 4.35 14.77 -4.24
CA MET A 7 3.78 14.56 -2.91
C MET A 7 2.26 14.41 -3.05
N LYS A 8 1.71 13.31 -2.54
CA LYS A 8 0.26 13.12 -2.52
C LYS A 8 -0.38 14.10 -1.55
N ASP A 9 -1.56 14.58 -1.88
CA ASP A 9 -2.36 15.41 -0.98
C ASP A 9 -3.22 14.55 -0.04
N LEU A 10 -3.30 14.97 1.23
CA LEU A 10 -4.06 14.23 2.25
C LEU A 10 -5.57 14.34 2.02
N GLN A 11 -6.07 15.51 1.61
CA GLN A 11 -7.50 15.71 1.39
C GLN A 11 -7.96 14.93 0.17
N GLU A 12 -7.17 14.93 -0.90
CA GLU A 12 -7.43 14.10 -2.08
C GLU A 12 -7.45 12.60 -1.71
N HIS A 13 -6.50 12.14 -0.90
CA HIS A 13 -6.48 10.76 -0.41
C HIS A 13 -7.75 10.42 0.40
N LEU A 14 -8.15 11.30 1.33
CA LEU A 14 -9.36 11.10 2.14
C LEU A 14 -10.62 11.09 1.27
N HIS A 15 -10.73 12.01 0.30
CA HIS A 15 -11.83 12.05 -0.64
C HIS A 15 -11.95 10.73 -1.42
N ASN A 16 -10.83 10.25 -1.97
CA ASN A 16 -10.79 8.99 -2.71
C ASN A 16 -11.11 7.78 -1.82
N ALA A 17 -10.69 7.79 -0.54
CA ALA A 17 -10.99 6.73 0.41
C ALA A 17 -12.47 6.70 0.80
N ILE A 18 -13.09 7.88 0.99
CA ILE A 18 -14.52 8.01 1.25
C ILE A 18 -15.32 7.55 0.03
N ALA A 19 -14.94 7.99 -1.17
CA ALA A 19 -15.55 7.56 -2.42
C ALA A 19 -15.48 6.03 -2.60
N TRP A 20 -14.35 5.40 -2.23
CA TRP A 20 -14.22 3.94 -2.21
C TRP A 20 -15.19 3.29 -1.21
N LYS A 21 -15.31 3.83 0.01
CA LYS A 21 -16.20 3.32 1.06
C LYS A 21 -17.66 3.32 0.64
N HIS A 22 -18.08 4.31 -0.15
CA HIS A 22 -19.45 4.45 -0.62
C HIS A 22 -19.79 3.60 -1.85
N GLN A 23 -18.82 2.89 -2.45
CA GLN A 23 -19.09 1.98 -3.55
C GLN A 23 -19.95 0.80 -3.09
N LYS A 24 -21.01 0.51 -3.84
CA LYS A 24 -22.03 -0.51 -3.49
C LYS A 24 -21.59 -1.94 -3.77
N THR A 25 -20.70 -2.14 -4.74
CA THR A 25 -20.27 -3.47 -5.18
C THR A 25 -18.76 -3.65 -5.00
N LYS A 26 -18.35 -4.91 -4.84
CA LYS A 26 -16.92 -5.26 -4.70
C LYS A 26 -16.16 -4.98 -6.00
N GLU A 27 -16.84 -5.10 -7.13
CA GLU A 27 -16.31 -4.82 -8.46
C GLU A 27 -16.01 -3.32 -8.60
N ALA A 28 -16.97 -2.46 -8.25
CA ALA A 28 -16.76 -1.01 -8.26
C ALA A 28 -15.66 -0.57 -7.27
N GLN A 29 -15.58 -1.21 -6.10
CA GLN A 29 -14.47 -1.00 -5.16
C GLN A 29 -13.12 -1.38 -5.78
N LYS A 30 -13.02 -2.51 -6.48
CA LYS A 30 -11.79 -2.95 -7.15
C LYS A 30 -11.41 -1.99 -8.28
N ASP A 31 -12.36 -1.57 -9.10
CA ASP A 31 -12.12 -0.62 -10.19
C ASP A 31 -11.67 0.75 -9.66
N HIS A 32 -12.27 1.22 -8.57
CA HIS A 32 -11.87 2.45 -7.91
C HIS A 32 -10.44 2.37 -7.36
N VAL A 33 -10.06 1.24 -6.75
CA VAL A 33 -8.69 1.01 -6.29
C VAL A 33 -7.72 0.94 -7.47
N SER A 34 -8.10 0.32 -8.58
CA SER A 34 -7.26 0.25 -9.77
C SER A 34 -6.93 1.65 -10.32
N LYS A 35 -7.89 2.58 -10.25
CA LYS A 35 -7.71 3.97 -10.71
C LYS A 35 -6.97 4.85 -9.71
N THR A 36 -7.38 4.82 -8.44
CA THR A 36 -6.91 5.77 -7.42
C THR A 36 -5.80 5.23 -6.54
N HIS A 37 -5.66 3.90 -6.47
CA HIS A 37 -4.77 3.18 -5.56
C HIS A 37 -5.08 3.41 -4.07
N VAL A 38 -6.30 3.84 -3.73
CA VAL A 38 -6.73 4.19 -2.36
C VAL A 38 -7.86 3.28 -1.88
N ARG A 39 -7.82 2.91 -0.59
CA ARG A 39 -8.87 2.18 0.13
C ARG A 39 -9.21 2.88 1.44
N TRP A 40 -10.45 2.69 1.92
CA TRP A 40 -10.82 3.13 3.26
C TRP A 40 -10.18 2.23 4.32
N SER A 41 -9.76 2.86 5.42
CA SER A 41 -9.36 2.20 6.67
C SER A 41 -9.91 3.02 7.82
N GLU A 42 -10.29 2.36 8.93
CA GLU A 42 -10.75 3.06 10.13
C GLU A 42 -9.67 3.99 10.73
N LEU A 43 -8.39 3.74 10.42
CA LEU A 43 -7.28 4.63 10.79
C LEU A 43 -7.42 6.03 10.20
N LEU A 44 -8.09 6.18 9.05
CA LEU A 44 -8.32 7.50 8.42
C LEU A 44 -9.29 8.40 9.20
N ARG A 45 -9.95 7.87 10.24
CA ARG A 45 -10.80 8.66 11.14
C ARG A 45 -10.00 9.39 12.20
N LEU A 46 -8.76 8.97 12.45
CA LEU A 46 -7.93 9.53 13.50
C LEU A 46 -7.37 10.89 13.04
N PRO A 47 -7.65 12.01 13.75
CA PRO A 47 -7.26 13.35 13.31
C PRO A 47 -5.75 13.53 13.13
N TYR A 48 -4.95 12.73 13.84
CA TYR A 48 -3.50 12.77 13.79
C TYR A 48 -2.90 11.86 12.71
N PHE A 49 -3.68 10.94 12.12
CA PHE A 49 -3.14 9.92 11.23
C PHE A 49 -2.99 10.46 9.81
N ASN A 50 -1.75 10.55 9.34
CA ASN A 50 -1.44 10.92 7.96
C ASN A 50 -0.74 9.75 7.24
N PRO A 51 -1.47 8.99 6.39
CA PRO A 51 -0.90 7.83 5.70
C PRO A 51 0.25 8.20 4.77
N ILE A 52 0.26 9.42 4.21
CA ILE A 52 1.28 9.86 3.24
C ILE A 52 2.61 10.10 3.95
N ARG A 53 2.57 10.61 5.19
CA ARG A 53 3.77 10.89 5.99
C ARG A 53 4.23 9.67 6.80
N PHE A 54 3.31 8.81 7.24
CA PHE A 54 3.63 7.74 8.18
C PHE A 54 3.97 6.40 7.51
N LEU A 55 3.60 6.19 6.23
CA LEU A 55 3.93 4.96 5.50
C LEU A 55 5.44 4.74 5.34
N VAL A 56 6.26 5.80 5.29
CA VAL A 56 7.71 5.68 5.07
C VAL A 56 8.44 5.07 6.28
N ILE A 57 7.88 5.22 7.48
CA ILE A 57 8.49 4.73 8.72
C ILE A 57 8.36 3.21 8.84
N ASP A 58 7.28 2.64 8.28
CA ASP A 58 6.99 1.21 8.34
C ASP A 58 8.02 0.32 7.61
N PRO A 59 8.43 0.59 6.35
CA PRO A 59 9.47 -0.19 5.68
C PRO A 59 10.81 -0.18 6.43
N MET A 60 11.19 0.96 7.02
CA MET A 60 12.43 1.06 7.78
C MET A 60 12.35 0.21 9.06
N HIS A 61 11.26 0.32 9.82
CA HIS A 61 11.07 -0.51 11.01
C HIS A 61 10.97 -1.99 10.67
N ASN A 62 10.25 -2.36 9.61
CA ASN A 62 10.14 -3.75 9.17
C ASN A 62 11.47 -4.34 8.70
N LEU A 63 12.37 -3.50 8.17
CA LEU A 63 13.74 -3.90 7.85
C LEU A 63 14.52 -4.20 9.14
N PHE A 64 14.48 -3.30 10.13
CA PHE A 64 15.21 -3.46 11.40
C PHE A 64 14.64 -4.58 12.29
N LEU A 65 13.32 -4.78 12.27
CA LEU A 65 12.64 -5.88 12.99
C LEU A 65 12.89 -7.25 12.32
N GLY A 66 13.57 -7.29 11.17
CA GLY A 66 13.84 -8.53 10.43
C GLY A 66 12.62 -9.10 9.71
N LEU A 67 11.46 -8.42 9.75
CA LEU A 67 10.24 -8.84 9.07
C LEU A 67 10.44 -8.89 7.55
N SER A 68 11.15 -7.91 7.00
CA SER A 68 11.51 -7.89 5.57
C SER A 68 12.31 -9.14 5.18
N HIS A 69 13.31 -9.52 5.98
CA HIS A 69 14.10 -10.73 5.76
C HIS A 69 13.25 -12.00 5.89
N TRP A 70 12.35 -12.06 6.88
CA TRP A 70 11.43 -13.17 7.05
C TRP A 70 10.48 -13.32 5.86
N ILE A 71 9.88 -12.22 5.36
CA ILE A 71 8.97 -12.23 4.20
C ILE A 71 9.70 -12.76 2.97
N VAL A 72 10.89 -12.24 2.68
CA VAL A 72 11.69 -12.68 1.52
C VAL A 72 12.02 -14.17 1.61
N LYS A 73 12.50 -14.66 2.75
CA LYS A 73 12.83 -16.09 2.89
C LYS A 73 11.57 -16.97 2.87
N ARG A 74 10.63 -16.75 3.80
CA ARG A 74 9.50 -17.66 4.04
C ARG A 74 8.40 -17.59 3.01
N ILE A 75 8.17 -16.42 2.41
CA ILE A 75 7.10 -16.28 1.43
C ILE A 75 7.67 -16.39 0.03
N TRP A 76 8.76 -15.68 -0.26
CA TRP A 76 9.20 -15.54 -1.64
C TRP A 76 10.11 -16.68 -2.11
N ILE A 77 11.03 -17.14 -1.26
CA ILE A 77 11.93 -18.26 -1.56
C ILE A 77 11.24 -19.60 -1.27
N ASP A 78 10.80 -19.83 -0.03
CA ASP A 78 10.23 -21.13 0.38
C ASP A 78 8.97 -21.50 -0.42
N LYS A 79 8.14 -20.53 -0.82
CA LYS A 79 6.96 -20.78 -1.69
C LYS A 79 7.24 -20.68 -3.18
N GLY A 80 8.52 -20.60 -3.58
CA GLY A 80 8.94 -20.63 -4.98
C GLY A 80 8.44 -19.46 -5.83
N LYS A 81 8.20 -18.28 -5.23
CA LYS A 81 7.75 -17.09 -5.98
C LYS A 81 8.89 -16.38 -6.71
N LEU A 82 10.11 -16.47 -6.17
CA LEU A 82 11.32 -15.91 -6.80
C LEU A 82 12.17 -16.94 -7.53
N LEU A 83 12.08 -18.22 -7.15
CA LEU A 83 12.76 -19.31 -7.86
C LEU A 83 11.92 -19.68 -9.09
N ASN A 84 12.15 -18.97 -10.19
CA ASN A 84 11.81 -19.48 -11.52
C ASN A 84 12.81 -20.60 -11.86
N PRO A 85 12.35 -21.84 -12.15
CA PRO A 85 13.24 -22.92 -12.61
C PRO A 85 13.85 -22.65 -14.01
N THR A 86 13.46 -21.57 -14.67
CA THR A 86 13.88 -21.17 -16.03
C THR A 86 15.11 -20.26 -16.10
N LEU A 87 15.75 -19.93 -14.97
CA LEU A 87 17.06 -19.29 -14.93
C LEU A 87 18.09 -20.28 -14.37
N LYS A 88 18.45 -21.26 -15.19
CA LYS A 88 19.67 -22.06 -15.08
C LYS A 88 20.40 -22.00 -16.40
#